data_AF-A0A850GAY8-F1
#
_entry.id   AF-A0A850GAY8-F1
#
_cell.length_a   1.000
_cell.length_b   1.000
_cell.length_c   1.000
_cell.angle_alpha   90.00
_cell.angle_beta   90.00
_cell.angle_gamma   90.00
#
_symmetry.space_group_name_H-M   'P 1'
#
loop_
_entity.id
_entity.type
_entity.pdbx_description
1 polymer ?
#
loop_
_entity_poly.entity_id
_entity_poly.type
_entity_poly.pdbx_seq_one_letter_code
_entity_poly.pdbx_strand_id
1 'polypeptide(L)'
;MASLAALLLAPGCSGDRPSTDTGSEDGISDGIGEVTDGEGGEEGEEGEEGSTTGVKLDMSLDTGEDAIPCGEGDFCECDIPDHSPCDAEASTPIARAMGLNCDGENQVTVTTTGSADGIGTRSSFGNQGAFPPQEGSKYAVIGSGYVSQLDGTAGCSSDLGSYDPITLPSPINSNPVNGDCLENVDLVGMGDCSSTIDSQLNGGAYDYTEIRIVADVPSTVNSFSYNLAFFSYEYPEYYGSQYNDMYIGWLESEVWTGNISFDAEGAPISLNAGFLDYRDANAANDPECNGGCSAPELHGTCMEGHAGTKWLTTSAGVQPGETVTIVFAIFDMSDSILDSYAFIDNFQWGCEGDVPPETVPIG
;
A
#
# COMPACT_ATOMS: atom_id res chain seq x y z
N MET A 1 -42.27 -12.21 -42.16
CA MET A 1 -41.91 -13.23 -43.18
C MET A 1 -40.42 -13.06 -43.44
N ALA A 2 -39.48 -13.97 -43.22
CA ALA A 2 -39.40 -15.34 -42.70
C ALA A 2 -38.04 -15.37 -41.93
N SER A 3 -37.94 -15.82 -40.68
CA SER A 3 -37.99 -17.21 -40.19
C SER A 3 -36.93 -18.11 -40.82
N LEU A 4 -35.84 -18.38 -40.08
CA LEU A 4 -35.37 -19.76 -39.88
C LEU A 4 -34.53 -19.86 -38.60
N ALA A 5 -34.76 -20.93 -37.87
CA ALA A 5 -34.36 -21.20 -36.50
C ALA A 5 -33.39 -22.40 -36.43
N ALA A 6 -32.65 -22.42 -35.32
CA ALA A 6 -32.21 -23.57 -34.50
C ALA A 6 -31.38 -24.71 -35.12
N LEU A 7 -30.30 -25.09 -34.42
CA LEU A 7 -30.20 -26.44 -33.81
C LEU A 7 -29.06 -26.52 -32.77
N LEU A 8 -29.42 -26.81 -31.52
CA LEU A 8 -28.56 -27.47 -30.52
C LEU A 8 -28.32 -28.93 -30.92
N LEU A 9 -27.21 -29.53 -30.47
CA LEU A 9 -27.09 -30.96 -30.15
C LEU A 9 -25.81 -31.26 -29.35
N ALA A 10 -25.95 -31.52 -28.05
CA ALA A 10 -25.20 -32.56 -27.33
C ALA A 10 -26.14 -33.76 -27.17
N PRO A 11 -25.65 -35.00 -27.14
CA PRO A 11 -25.66 -35.72 -25.85
C PRO A 11 -24.58 -36.82 -25.69
N GLY A 12 -24.33 -37.26 -24.44
CA GLY A 12 -23.69 -38.55 -24.18
C GLY A 12 -23.20 -38.77 -22.74
N CYS A 13 -24.07 -39.29 -21.87
CA CYS A 13 -23.74 -39.86 -20.55
C CYS A 13 -23.67 -41.40 -20.59
N SER A 14 -23.15 -41.98 -19.49
CA SER A 14 -23.17 -43.39 -19.00
C SER A 14 -22.04 -44.32 -19.48
N GLY A 15 -21.38 -45.12 -18.63
CA GLY A 15 -21.56 -45.40 -17.19
C GLY A 15 -20.57 -46.45 -16.64
N ASP A 16 -20.65 -46.62 -15.31
CA ASP A 16 -20.35 -47.79 -14.44
C ASP A 16 -18.94 -48.39 -14.24
N ARG A 17 -18.57 -48.45 -12.93
CA ARG A 17 -17.57 -49.31 -12.23
C ARG A 17 -18.02 -50.80 -12.26
N PRO A 18 -17.37 -51.80 -11.59
CA PRO A 18 -16.10 -51.89 -10.83
C PRO A 18 -15.21 -53.12 -11.17
N SER A 19 -13.98 -53.19 -10.65
CA SER A 19 -13.42 -54.45 -10.10
C SER A 19 -12.10 -54.27 -9.33
N THR A 20 -12.07 -54.97 -8.21
CA THR A 20 -11.07 -55.20 -7.16
C THR A 20 -9.98 -56.22 -7.53
N ASP A 21 -9.05 -56.42 -6.58
CA ASP A 21 -8.08 -57.52 -6.40
C ASP A 21 -6.75 -57.40 -7.17
N THR A 22 -5.56 -57.70 -6.61
CA THR A 22 -5.15 -58.27 -5.31
C THR A 22 -3.64 -58.08 -5.21
N GLY A 23 -3.07 -57.96 -4.01
CA GLY A 23 -1.63 -57.97 -3.81
C GLY A 23 -1.16 -57.59 -2.40
N SER A 24 -1.47 -58.48 -1.45
CA SER A 24 -0.90 -58.61 -0.10
C SER A 24 0.66 -58.71 -0.15
N GLU A 25 1.50 -58.52 0.89
CA GLU A 25 1.49 -59.00 2.27
C GLU A 25 2.52 -58.21 3.15
N ASP A 26 2.21 -58.13 4.45
CA ASP A 26 3.06 -58.22 5.67
C ASP A 26 4.25 -57.24 5.92
N GLY A 27 4.54 -56.74 7.14
CA GLY A 27 4.06 -56.91 8.52
C GLY A 27 4.77 -55.86 9.42
N ILE A 28 4.15 -55.31 10.50
CA ILE A 28 4.27 -55.70 11.94
C ILE A 28 5.74 -55.70 12.43
N SER A 29 6.18 -55.11 13.56
CA SER A 29 5.60 -54.21 14.57
C SER A 29 6.73 -53.65 15.48
N ASP A 30 6.32 -52.73 16.36
CA ASP A 30 6.75 -52.49 17.75
C ASP A 30 8.19 -52.07 18.12
N GLY A 31 8.24 -51.09 19.03
CA GLY A 31 9.33 -51.02 20.02
C GLY A 31 9.55 -49.66 20.68
N ILE A 32 8.68 -49.30 21.63
CA ILE A 32 8.85 -48.20 22.59
C ILE A 32 9.67 -48.66 23.81
N GLY A 33 10.42 -47.74 24.42
CA GLY A 33 10.81 -47.72 25.85
C GLY A 33 12.32 -47.71 26.08
N GLU A 34 12.89 -47.21 27.18
CA GLU A 34 12.47 -46.38 28.30
C GLU A 34 13.76 -46.00 29.07
N VAL A 35 13.73 -44.83 29.72
CA VAL A 35 14.55 -44.23 30.79
C VAL A 35 15.43 -45.15 31.65
N THR A 36 16.63 -44.69 32.09
CA THR A 36 17.06 -44.58 33.52
C THR A 36 18.49 -44.06 33.75
N ASP A 37 18.60 -43.30 34.86
CA ASP A 37 19.74 -42.58 35.46
C ASP A 37 20.89 -43.45 36.01
N GLY A 38 22.02 -42.80 36.34
CA GLY A 38 23.01 -43.33 37.29
C GLY A 38 24.26 -42.45 37.50
N GLU A 39 24.40 -41.91 38.71
CA GLU A 39 25.43 -41.00 39.25
C GLU A 39 26.85 -41.57 39.49
N GLY A 40 27.80 -40.65 39.76
CA GLY A 40 29.02 -40.83 40.60
C GLY A 40 30.34 -40.74 39.81
N GLY A 41 31.40 -40.01 40.17
CA GLY A 41 31.78 -39.24 41.36
C GLY A 41 33.32 -39.27 41.49
N GLU A 42 33.95 -38.10 41.74
CA GLU A 42 35.31 -37.85 42.34
C GLU A 42 36.58 -38.37 41.59
N GLU A 43 37.77 -37.76 41.58
CA GLU A 43 38.47 -36.70 42.33
C GLU A 43 39.79 -36.33 41.57
N GLY A 44 40.41 -35.16 41.82
CA GLY A 44 41.81 -34.89 41.42
C GLY A 44 42.26 -33.42 41.33
N GLU A 45 42.88 -32.95 42.42
CA GLU A 45 43.71 -31.73 42.67
C GLU A 45 44.80 -31.45 41.58
N GLU A 46 45.48 -30.31 41.39
CA GLU A 46 45.83 -29.09 42.16
C GLU A 46 46.52 -28.10 41.16
N GLY A 47 46.62 -26.79 41.44
CA GLY A 47 47.56 -25.90 40.72
C GLY A 47 47.29 -24.37 40.79
N GLU A 48 48.30 -23.63 41.24
CA GLU A 48 48.34 -22.25 41.76
C GLU A 48 48.21 -21.05 40.77
N GLU A 49 47.77 -19.92 41.39
CA GLU A 49 48.17 -18.50 41.26
C GLU A 49 48.10 -17.70 39.93
N GLY A 50 47.57 -16.46 40.02
CA GLY A 50 47.88 -15.41 39.06
C GLY A 50 46.93 -14.19 38.97
N SER A 51 46.98 -13.32 39.98
CA SER A 51 46.43 -11.94 40.04
C SER A 51 46.23 -11.18 38.71
N THR A 52 45.01 -10.69 38.45
CA THR A 52 44.78 -9.29 38.01
C THR A 52 43.54 -8.70 38.68
N THR A 53 43.71 -7.54 39.30
CA THR A 53 42.66 -6.77 39.99
C THR A 53 41.70 -6.15 38.98
N GLY A 54 40.55 -6.80 38.79
CA GLY A 54 39.39 -6.20 38.13
C GLY A 54 38.75 -5.12 39.01
N VAL A 55 38.50 -3.96 38.41
CA VAL A 55 37.67 -2.90 38.97
C VAL A 55 36.27 -3.49 39.17
N LYS A 56 35.80 -3.57 40.42
CA LYS A 56 34.40 -3.89 40.72
C LYS A 56 33.58 -2.63 40.53
N LEU A 57 32.88 -2.51 39.40
CA LEU A 57 31.75 -1.61 39.24
C LEU A 57 30.50 -2.37 39.70
N ASP A 58 30.01 -1.98 40.87
CA ASP A 58 28.73 -2.39 41.41
C ASP A 58 27.66 -1.50 40.75
N MET A 59 27.02 -2.03 39.70
CA MET A 59 25.77 -1.47 39.17
C MET A 59 24.63 -2.28 39.77
N SER A 60 24.02 -1.74 40.82
CA SER A 60 22.71 -2.21 41.27
C SER A 60 21.71 -1.97 40.15
N LEU A 61 21.14 -3.05 39.62
CA LEU A 61 19.93 -3.04 38.82
C LEU A 61 18.79 -2.50 39.68
N ASP A 62 18.46 -1.22 39.49
CA ASP A 62 17.15 -0.70 39.81
C ASP A 62 16.29 -0.86 38.55
N THR A 63 15.27 -1.68 38.67
CA THR A 63 14.25 -1.90 37.64
C THR A 63 13.31 -0.69 37.65
N GLY A 64 13.65 0.31 36.85
CA GLY A 64 12.78 1.40 36.43
C GLY A 64 12.84 1.48 34.90
N GLU A 65 11.68 1.66 34.28
CA GLU A 65 11.37 1.65 32.86
C GLU A 65 12.49 2.17 31.95
N ASP A 66 12.72 1.46 30.83
CA ASP A 66 13.80 1.64 29.86
C ASP A 66 13.87 3.08 29.29
N ALA A 67 14.48 4.00 30.03
CA ALA A 67 15.02 5.23 29.50
C ALA A 67 16.41 4.92 28.92
N ILE A 68 16.49 4.75 27.61
CA ILE A 68 17.76 4.69 26.88
C ILE A 68 18.48 6.03 27.10
N PRO A 69 19.72 6.05 27.65
CA PRO A 69 20.43 7.29 27.87
C PRO A 69 21.03 7.78 26.56
N CYS A 70 20.31 8.66 25.85
CA CYS A 70 20.79 9.33 24.64
C CYS A 70 21.85 10.39 24.98
N GLY A 71 23.00 10.35 24.30
CA GLY A 71 24.04 11.37 24.40
C GLY A 71 23.61 12.68 23.75
N GLU A 72 24.40 13.76 23.95
CA GLU A 72 24.16 15.02 23.24
C GLU A 72 24.26 14.79 21.72
N GLY A 73 23.11 14.75 21.03
CA GLY A 73 23.01 14.57 19.58
C GLY A 73 22.03 13.50 19.10
N ASP A 74 21.41 12.71 19.98
CA ASP A 74 20.44 11.66 19.61
C ASP A 74 18.97 12.08 19.87
N PHE A 75 18.07 11.53 19.06
CA PHE A 75 16.60 11.70 19.11
C PHE A 75 16.03 11.15 20.43
N CYS A 76 15.87 12.01 21.44
CA CYS A 76 15.56 11.58 22.80
C CYS A 76 14.05 11.48 23.12
N GLU A 77 13.19 12.14 22.34
CA GLU A 77 11.74 12.08 22.56
C GLU A 77 11.04 12.41 21.24
N CYS A 78 10.17 11.50 20.79
CA CYS A 78 9.34 11.77 19.64
C CYS A 78 8.15 12.62 20.08
N ASP A 79 7.99 13.78 19.46
CA ASP A 79 6.95 14.76 19.77
C ASP A 79 6.27 15.18 18.47
N ILE A 80 5.05 14.71 18.27
CA ILE A 80 4.28 14.97 17.05
C ILE A 80 3.80 16.42 17.11
N PRO A 81 4.10 17.27 16.10
CA PRO A 81 3.61 18.64 16.05
C PRO A 81 2.08 18.69 16.16
N ASP A 82 1.57 19.66 16.91
CA ASP A 82 0.12 19.92 17.00
C ASP A 82 -0.46 20.09 15.58
N HIS A 83 -1.50 19.31 15.27
CA HIS A 83 -2.25 19.42 14.03
C HIS A 83 -3.71 19.76 14.30
N SER A 84 -4.30 20.61 13.47
CA SER A 84 -5.73 20.87 13.48
C SER A 84 -6.27 21.10 12.07
N PRO A 85 -7.32 20.37 11.65
CA PRO A 85 -7.84 20.47 10.30
C PRO A 85 -8.25 21.90 9.91
N CYS A 86 -7.84 22.33 8.72
CA CYS A 86 -8.01 23.71 8.24
C CYS A 86 -8.63 23.80 6.83
N ASP A 87 -9.46 22.81 6.50
CA ASP A 87 -9.92 22.49 5.14
C ASP A 87 -11.42 22.73 4.93
N ALA A 88 -12.11 23.26 5.95
CA ALA A 88 -13.56 23.49 5.97
C ALA A 88 -14.07 24.49 4.91
N GLU A 89 -13.19 25.31 4.33
CA GLU A 89 -13.57 26.31 3.34
C GLU A 89 -14.00 25.69 1.99
N ALA A 90 -14.87 26.39 1.26
CA ALA A 90 -15.33 25.87 -0.03
C ALA A 90 -14.19 25.79 -1.06
N SER A 91 -13.31 26.80 -1.10
CA SER A 91 -12.16 26.90 -2.00
C SER A 91 -10.84 26.50 -1.33
N THR A 92 -10.86 25.39 -0.61
CA THR A 92 -9.68 24.84 0.08
C THR A 92 -8.62 24.37 -0.93
N PRO A 93 -7.35 24.81 -0.81
CA PRO A 93 -6.24 24.28 -1.59
C PRO A 93 -6.02 22.78 -1.34
N ILE A 94 -5.56 22.04 -2.35
CA ILE A 94 -5.39 20.59 -2.26
C ILE A 94 -4.49 20.15 -1.10
N ALA A 95 -3.46 20.93 -0.77
CA ALA A 95 -2.59 20.67 0.38
C ALA A 95 -3.40 20.58 1.69
N ARG A 96 -4.30 21.55 1.93
CA ARG A 96 -5.12 21.60 3.14
C ARG A 96 -6.13 20.47 3.21
N ALA A 97 -6.67 20.07 2.05
CA ALA A 97 -7.53 18.90 1.94
C ALA A 97 -6.79 17.58 2.17
N MET A 98 -5.46 17.55 2.30
CA MET A 98 -4.71 16.36 2.72
C MET A 98 -4.25 16.46 4.18
N GLY A 99 -4.60 17.51 4.93
CA GLY A 99 -4.06 17.76 6.27
C GLY A 99 -2.73 18.56 6.29
N LEU A 100 -2.32 19.16 5.17
CA LEU A 100 -1.05 19.89 5.06
C LEU A 100 -1.25 21.41 4.96
N ASN A 101 -0.23 22.20 5.33
CA ASN A 101 -0.22 23.67 5.19
C ASN A 101 -1.36 24.39 5.94
N CYS A 102 -1.71 23.89 7.12
CA CYS A 102 -2.55 24.61 8.07
C CYS A 102 -1.77 25.77 8.73
N ASP A 103 -2.52 26.77 9.19
CA ASP A 103 -1.92 28.00 9.69
C ASP A 103 -1.19 27.75 11.02
N GLY A 104 0.12 28.00 11.04
CA GLY A 104 0.97 27.78 12.22
C GLY A 104 1.68 26.42 12.25
N GLU A 105 1.40 25.56 11.28
CA GLU A 105 2.08 24.27 11.12
C GLU A 105 3.28 24.36 10.18
N ASN A 106 4.04 23.26 10.10
CA ASN A 106 5.14 23.14 9.16
C ASN A 106 4.64 23.28 7.72
N GLN A 107 5.25 24.18 6.95
CA GLN A 107 4.81 24.47 5.59
C GLN A 107 5.60 23.62 4.59
N VAL A 108 4.87 22.93 3.73
CA VAL A 108 5.41 22.07 2.67
C VAL A 108 5.11 22.67 1.29
N THR A 109 5.95 22.34 0.32
CA THR A 109 5.73 22.74 -1.07
C THR A 109 4.91 21.68 -1.77
N VAL A 110 3.71 22.04 -2.22
CA VAL A 110 2.84 21.14 -3.00
C VAL A 110 2.76 21.64 -4.45
N THR A 111 3.02 20.75 -5.39
CA THR A 111 2.91 20.99 -6.84
C THR A 111 2.13 19.88 -7.50
N THR A 112 1.56 20.16 -8.67
CA THR A 112 0.77 19.19 -9.43
C THR A 112 1.26 19.09 -10.86
N THR A 113 1.27 17.88 -11.41
CA THR A 113 1.59 17.59 -12.82
C THR A 113 0.43 16.80 -13.42
N GLY A 114 0.18 16.95 -14.72
CA GLY A 114 -0.95 16.32 -15.41
C GLY A 114 -2.07 17.30 -15.73
N SER A 115 -3.26 16.77 -16.01
CA SER A 115 -4.44 17.60 -16.28
C SER A 115 -4.98 18.21 -15.01
N ALA A 116 -5.33 19.50 -15.05
CA ALA A 116 -6.05 20.13 -13.94
C ALA A 116 -7.45 19.52 -13.73
N ASP A 117 -8.04 18.92 -14.78
CA ASP A 117 -9.34 18.27 -14.68
C ASP A 117 -9.28 16.90 -13.98
N GLY A 118 -8.08 16.29 -13.91
CA GLY A 118 -7.79 15.07 -13.15
C GLY A 118 -7.51 15.31 -11.68
N ILE A 119 -7.60 16.56 -11.20
CA ILE A 119 -7.23 16.94 -9.83
C ILE A 119 -8.38 17.71 -9.18
N GLY A 120 -8.73 17.34 -7.95
CA GLY A 120 -9.77 18.05 -7.21
C GLY A 120 -9.80 17.76 -5.72
N THR A 121 -10.88 18.19 -5.09
CA THR A 121 -11.18 17.90 -3.68
C THR A 121 -12.63 17.47 -3.55
N ARG A 122 -12.93 16.61 -2.57
CA ARG A 122 -14.29 16.12 -2.29
C ARG A 122 -14.54 16.10 -0.79
N SER A 123 -15.81 16.15 -0.41
CA SER A 123 -16.25 16.05 1.01
C SER A 123 -17.02 14.78 1.30
N SER A 124 -17.27 13.96 0.28
CA SER A 124 -17.89 12.65 0.37
C SER A 124 -17.90 11.98 -1.01
N PHE A 125 -17.91 10.65 -1.04
CA PHE A 125 -18.22 9.85 -2.22
C PHE A 125 -18.90 8.54 -1.79
N GLY A 126 -19.60 7.89 -2.72
CA GLY A 126 -20.32 6.64 -2.45
C GLY A 126 -21.73 6.83 -1.88
N ASN A 127 -22.51 5.75 -1.91
CA ASN A 127 -23.86 5.71 -1.37
C ASN A 127 -23.84 6.02 0.14
N GLN A 128 -24.76 6.88 0.60
CA GLN A 128 -24.83 7.34 2.00
C GLN A 128 -23.50 7.92 2.55
N GLY A 129 -22.58 8.33 1.68
CA GLY A 129 -21.26 8.82 2.05
C GLY A 129 -20.33 7.73 2.56
N ALA A 130 -20.27 6.59 1.86
CA ALA A 130 -19.40 5.46 2.16
C ALA A 130 -17.91 5.84 2.28
N PHE A 131 -17.49 6.90 1.60
CA PHE A 131 -16.16 7.48 1.72
C PHE A 131 -16.27 8.90 2.31
N PRO A 132 -16.39 9.01 3.65
CA PRO A 132 -16.25 10.30 4.31
C PRO A 132 -14.77 10.73 4.34
N PRO A 133 -14.48 12.03 4.53
CA PRO A 133 -13.15 12.49 4.89
C PRO A 133 -12.65 11.75 6.13
N GLN A 134 -11.40 11.32 6.11
CA GLN A 134 -10.70 10.70 7.23
C GLN A 134 -10.23 11.75 8.24
N GLU A 135 -10.06 12.98 7.77
CA GLU A 135 -9.80 14.14 8.59
C GLU A 135 -10.63 15.35 8.11
N GLY A 136 -10.90 16.30 9.00
CA GLY A 136 -11.47 17.57 8.60
C GLY A 136 -12.83 17.46 7.91
N SER A 137 -12.95 18.06 6.73
CA SER A 137 -14.18 18.15 5.95
C SER A 137 -14.02 17.76 4.48
N LYS A 138 -12.80 17.56 3.99
CA LYS A 138 -12.46 17.32 2.60
C LYS A 138 -11.20 16.49 2.47
N TYR A 139 -11.11 15.76 1.36
CA TYR A 139 -9.93 15.02 0.92
C TYR A 139 -9.52 15.42 -0.50
N ALA A 140 -8.26 15.18 -0.85
CA ALA A 140 -7.74 15.35 -2.21
C ALA A 140 -8.13 14.18 -3.11
N VAL A 141 -8.28 14.47 -4.40
CA VAL A 141 -8.59 13.46 -5.42
C VAL A 141 -7.68 13.68 -6.62
N ILE A 142 -7.06 12.60 -7.07
CA ILE A 142 -6.39 12.50 -8.37
C ILE A 142 -7.05 11.41 -9.20
N GLY A 143 -7.08 11.57 -10.51
CA GLY A 143 -7.53 10.54 -11.43
C GLY A 143 -6.80 10.61 -12.76
N SER A 144 -6.77 9.49 -13.46
CA SER A 144 -6.53 9.45 -14.90
C SER A 144 -7.77 9.88 -15.72
N GLY A 145 -8.88 10.15 -15.02
CA GLY A 145 -10.09 10.74 -15.59
C GLY A 145 -10.49 12.07 -14.99
N TYR A 146 -11.58 12.64 -15.52
CA TYR A 146 -12.12 13.91 -15.02
C TYR A 146 -12.70 13.72 -13.61
N VAL A 147 -12.09 14.36 -12.61
CA VAL A 147 -12.56 14.31 -11.22
C VAL A 147 -14.00 14.84 -11.07
N SER A 148 -14.44 15.73 -11.97
CA SER A 148 -15.84 16.20 -11.99
C SER A 148 -16.86 15.12 -12.35
N GLN A 149 -16.46 14.03 -13.00
CA GLN A 149 -17.38 12.94 -13.36
C GLN A 149 -17.78 12.09 -12.15
N LEU A 150 -16.97 12.07 -11.10
CA LEU A 150 -17.30 11.41 -9.82
C LEU A 150 -18.55 12.02 -9.14
N ASP A 151 -19.05 13.18 -9.58
CA ASP A 151 -20.34 13.74 -9.15
C ASP A 151 -21.56 13.16 -9.91
N GLY A 152 -21.30 12.42 -10.99
CA GLY A 152 -22.30 11.78 -11.82
C GLY A 152 -22.61 10.34 -11.39
N THR A 153 -23.60 9.75 -12.05
CA THR A 153 -24.01 8.34 -11.84
C THR A 153 -23.55 7.40 -12.95
N ALA A 154 -22.76 7.89 -13.91
CA ALA A 154 -22.22 7.10 -15.02
C ALA A 154 -21.06 7.86 -15.69
N GLY A 155 -20.19 7.11 -16.37
CA GLY A 155 -19.18 7.68 -17.28
C GLY A 155 -18.04 8.39 -16.57
N CYS A 156 -17.52 7.80 -15.47
CA CYS A 156 -16.28 8.23 -14.83
C CYS A 156 -15.03 7.78 -15.59
N SER A 157 -15.12 7.73 -16.91
CA SER A 157 -13.99 7.40 -17.76
C SER A 157 -14.04 8.24 -19.02
N SER A 158 -13.01 9.04 -19.22
CA SER A 158 -12.83 10.02 -20.27
C SER A 158 -11.38 10.52 -20.29
N ASP A 159 -10.70 10.18 -21.38
CA ASP A 159 -9.38 10.68 -21.80
C ASP A 159 -9.12 12.16 -21.42
N LEU A 160 -8.11 12.38 -20.57
CA LEU A 160 -7.67 13.71 -20.13
C LEU A 160 -6.80 14.41 -21.19
N GLY A 161 -6.40 13.71 -22.25
CA GLY A 161 -5.73 14.24 -23.42
C GLY A 161 -4.29 13.75 -23.53
N SER A 162 -3.37 14.65 -23.85
CA SER A 162 -1.98 14.25 -24.16
C SER A 162 -1.06 14.22 -22.93
N TYR A 163 -1.55 13.75 -21.79
CA TYR A 163 -0.77 13.65 -20.55
C TYR A 163 -0.09 12.27 -20.46
N ASP A 164 0.60 11.88 -21.53
CA ASP A 164 1.09 10.51 -21.74
C ASP A 164 2.62 10.44 -21.70
N PRO A 165 3.25 10.56 -20.52
CA PRO A 165 4.69 10.44 -20.43
C PRO A 165 5.12 9.01 -20.78
N ILE A 166 6.00 8.88 -21.78
CA ILE A 166 6.61 7.58 -22.16
C ILE A 166 7.36 6.94 -20.98
N THR A 167 7.93 7.78 -20.10
CA THR A 167 8.64 7.37 -18.89
C THR A 167 8.11 8.15 -17.71
N LEU A 168 7.90 7.49 -16.57
CA LEU A 168 7.41 8.15 -15.35
C LEU A 168 8.29 9.36 -14.99
N PRO A 169 7.69 10.52 -14.64
CA PRO A 169 8.44 11.70 -14.24
C PRO A 169 9.32 11.45 -13.01
N SER A 170 10.55 11.97 -13.04
CA SER A 170 11.43 12.02 -11.86
C SER A 170 10.71 12.73 -10.70
N PRO A 171 10.79 12.24 -9.45
CA PRO A 171 11.75 11.26 -8.95
C PRO A 171 11.43 9.78 -9.16
N ILE A 172 10.25 9.42 -9.67
CA ILE A 172 9.85 8.02 -9.75
C ILE A 172 10.83 7.27 -10.67
N ASN A 173 11.51 6.28 -10.10
CA ASN A 173 12.43 5.39 -10.81
C ASN A 173 11.96 3.95 -10.63
N SER A 174 11.24 3.43 -11.62
CA SER A 174 10.66 2.09 -11.53
C SER A 174 11.68 0.96 -11.49
N ASN A 175 12.95 1.19 -11.82
CA ASN A 175 13.94 0.12 -11.87
C ASN A 175 14.15 -0.47 -10.47
N PRO A 176 14.02 -1.80 -10.29
CA PRO A 176 14.18 -2.42 -8.99
C PRO A 176 15.64 -2.32 -8.54
N VAL A 177 15.82 -2.08 -7.24
CA VAL A 177 17.14 -2.14 -6.62
C VAL A 177 17.60 -3.61 -6.55
N ASN A 178 18.85 -3.87 -6.95
CA ASN A 178 19.44 -5.20 -6.82
C ASN A 178 20.04 -5.40 -5.41
N GLY A 179 19.23 -5.89 -4.48
CA GLY A 179 19.59 -6.12 -3.09
C GLY A 179 18.45 -5.73 -2.15
N ASP A 180 18.71 -5.76 -0.85
CA ASP A 180 17.76 -5.30 0.17
C ASP A 180 18.19 -3.93 0.70
N CYS A 181 17.37 -2.90 0.48
CA CYS A 181 17.63 -1.54 0.98
C CYS A 181 17.63 -1.46 2.51
N LEU A 182 16.96 -2.40 3.20
CA LEU A 182 16.93 -2.48 4.65
C LEU A 182 18.26 -2.98 5.23
N GLU A 183 18.97 -3.84 4.49
CA GLU A 183 20.27 -4.37 4.89
C GLU A 183 21.43 -3.49 4.44
N ASN A 184 21.26 -2.72 3.35
CA ASN A 184 22.29 -1.88 2.78
C ASN A 184 21.77 -0.49 2.38
N VAL A 185 21.99 0.48 3.27
CA VAL A 185 21.61 1.88 3.08
C VAL A 185 22.23 2.54 1.83
N ASP A 186 23.38 2.05 1.33
CA ASP A 186 24.00 2.57 0.10
C ASP A 186 23.14 2.30 -1.15
N LEU A 187 22.12 1.44 -1.03
CA LEU A 187 21.17 1.15 -2.10
C LEU A 187 19.99 2.13 -2.14
N VAL A 188 19.74 2.87 -1.06
CA VAL A 188 18.70 3.91 -1.02
C VAL A 188 19.05 5.00 -2.03
N GLY A 189 18.06 5.45 -2.81
CA GLY A 189 18.25 6.42 -3.90
C GLY A 189 18.71 5.82 -5.24
N MET A 190 18.99 4.51 -5.31
CA MET A 190 19.47 3.88 -6.56
C MET A 190 18.34 3.40 -7.49
N GLY A 191 17.10 3.34 -7.02
CA GLY A 191 15.94 2.81 -7.74
C GLY A 191 14.75 2.62 -6.82
N ASP A 192 13.86 1.70 -7.19
CA ASP A 192 12.72 1.28 -6.37
C ASP A 192 13.14 0.20 -5.37
N CYS A 193 13.28 0.57 -4.09
CA CYS A 193 13.55 -0.37 -3.00
C CYS A 193 12.41 -1.37 -2.76
N SER A 194 11.17 -1.03 -3.15
CA SER A 194 10.03 -1.95 -3.03
C SER A 194 10.04 -3.03 -4.11
N SER A 195 10.66 -2.76 -5.26
CA SER A 195 10.59 -3.58 -6.48
C SER A 195 9.16 -3.90 -6.94
N THR A 196 8.18 -3.05 -6.60
CA THR A 196 6.75 -3.28 -6.86
C THR A 196 6.34 -2.77 -8.24
N ILE A 197 7.05 -1.78 -8.80
CA ILE A 197 6.58 -1.05 -9.99
C ILE A 197 6.98 -1.73 -11.31
N ASP A 198 8.26 -2.10 -11.50
CA ASP A 198 8.81 -2.55 -12.79
C ASP A 198 8.04 -3.69 -13.44
N SER A 199 7.69 -4.71 -12.63
CA SER A 199 7.04 -5.91 -13.11
C SER A 199 5.61 -5.67 -13.60
N GLN A 200 4.97 -4.60 -13.09
CA GLN A 200 3.63 -4.20 -13.47
C GLN A 200 3.67 -3.23 -14.64
N LEU A 201 4.67 -2.36 -14.75
CA LEU A 201 4.79 -1.41 -15.84
C LEU A 201 4.95 -2.10 -17.20
N ASN A 202 3.88 -2.06 -18.00
CA ASN A 202 3.89 -2.52 -19.37
C ASN A 202 3.50 -1.35 -20.30
N GLY A 203 4.48 -0.78 -21.01
CA GLY A 203 4.25 0.34 -21.92
C GLY A 203 4.47 1.70 -21.27
N GLY A 204 3.78 2.73 -21.79
CA GLY A 204 3.82 4.08 -21.25
C GLY A 204 2.73 4.32 -20.19
N ALA A 205 2.89 5.40 -19.43
CA ALA A 205 1.82 5.94 -18.60
C ALA A 205 0.99 6.90 -19.44
N TYR A 206 -0.33 6.79 -19.32
CA TYR A 206 -1.32 7.59 -20.01
C TYR A 206 -2.19 8.32 -18.99
N ASP A 207 -2.67 9.51 -19.37
CA ASP A 207 -3.45 10.36 -18.47
C ASP A 207 -2.82 10.56 -17.08
N TYR A 208 -1.50 10.72 -17.08
CA TYR A 208 -0.72 10.84 -15.86
C TYR A 208 -1.08 12.08 -15.07
N THR A 209 -1.50 11.86 -13.82
CA THR A 209 -1.82 12.89 -12.86
C THR A 209 -1.04 12.67 -11.57
N GLU A 210 -0.42 13.74 -11.06
CA GLU A 210 0.47 13.70 -9.91
C GLU A 210 0.26 14.88 -8.96
N ILE A 211 0.32 14.59 -7.66
CA ILE A 211 0.59 15.56 -6.59
C ILE A 211 1.99 15.27 -6.04
N ARG A 212 2.85 16.30 -5.98
CA ARG A 212 4.18 16.23 -5.40
C ARG A 212 4.29 17.13 -4.20
N ILE A 213 4.81 16.58 -3.12
CA ILE A 213 5.09 17.25 -1.85
C ILE A 213 6.60 17.24 -1.63
N VAL A 214 7.18 18.40 -1.39
CA VAL A 214 8.55 18.54 -0.87
C VAL A 214 8.43 19.15 0.53
N ALA A 215 8.93 18.42 1.52
CA ALA A 215 8.73 18.75 2.94
C ALA A 215 10.03 18.56 3.72
N ASP A 216 10.29 19.49 4.64
CA ASP A 216 11.29 19.27 5.69
C ASP A 216 10.61 18.50 6.83
N VAL A 217 11.14 17.33 7.19
CA VAL A 217 10.60 16.49 8.26
C VAL A 217 10.82 17.21 9.60
N PRO A 218 9.78 17.39 10.44
CA PRO A 218 9.97 17.95 11.77
C PRO A 218 11.08 17.22 12.55
N SER A 219 11.94 17.94 13.25
CA SER A 219 13.09 17.34 13.94
C SER A 219 12.72 16.41 15.12
N THR A 220 11.43 16.31 15.43
CA THR A 220 10.85 15.56 16.54
C THR A 220 10.04 14.36 16.10
N VAL A 221 10.01 14.03 14.81
CA VAL A 221 9.27 12.89 14.23
C VAL A 221 10.17 12.07 13.32
N ASN A 222 9.84 10.79 13.14
CA ASN A 222 10.61 9.84 12.33
C ASN A 222 9.73 9.02 11.38
N SER A 223 8.47 9.39 11.22
CA SER A 223 7.56 8.79 10.26
C SER A 223 6.52 9.78 9.75
N PHE A 224 5.83 9.36 8.70
CA PHE A 224 4.54 9.93 8.35
C PHE A 224 3.58 8.81 7.92
N SER A 225 2.30 9.13 7.92
CA SER A 225 1.25 8.30 7.35
C SER A 225 0.26 9.15 6.56
N TYR A 226 -0.50 8.50 5.69
CA TYR A 226 -1.63 9.12 5.01
C TYR A 226 -2.68 8.05 4.68
N ASN A 227 -3.92 8.49 4.45
CA ASN A 227 -4.99 7.62 4.03
C ASN A 227 -5.20 7.69 2.53
N LEU A 228 -5.47 6.53 1.92
CA LEU A 228 -5.79 6.44 0.50
C LEU A 228 -6.96 5.49 0.22
N ALA A 229 -7.75 5.78 -0.81
CA ALA A 229 -8.71 4.84 -1.38
C ALA A 229 -8.60 4.85 -2.89
N PHE A 230 -8.59 3.68 -3.52
CA PHE A 230 -8.41 3.53 -4.96
C PHE A 230 -9.67 2.97 -5.61
N PHE A 231 -9.97 3.42 -6.84
CA PHE A 231 -11.11 2.99 -7.62
C PHE A 231 -10.69 2.83 -9.07
N SER A 232 -11.19 1.78 -9.74
CA SER A 232 -10.87 1.53 -11.15
C SER A 232 -12.13 1.15 -11.93
N TYR A 233 -12.30 1.79 -13.09
CA TYR A 233 -13.37 1.49 -14.04
C TYR A 233 -13.07 0.22 -14.85
N GLU A 234 -11.85 -0.33 -14.77
CA GLU A 234 -11.41 -1.53 -15.49
C GLU A 234 -12.06 -2.83 -14.98
N TYR A 235 -12.55 -2.85 -13.74
CA TYR A 235 -13.36 -3.96 -13.23
C TYR A 235 -14.77 -3.91 -13.84
N PRO A 236 -15.39 -5.06 -14.21
CA PRO A 236 -14.90 -6.43 -14.09
C PRO A 236 -14.06 -6.94 -15.27
N GLU A 237 -14.03 -6.24 -16.40
CA GLU A 237 -13.55 -6.78 -17.67
C GLU A 237 -12.06 -7.16 -17.66
N TYR A 238 -11.23 -6.38 -16.97
CA TYR A 238 -9.77 -6.50 -17.00
C TYR A 238 -9.17 -7.07 -15.72
N TYR A 239 -10.01 -7.52 -14.79
CA TYR A 239 -9.54 -8.14 -13.56
C TYR A 239 -8.70 -9.40 -13.84
N GLY A 240 -7.51 -9.47 -13.24
CA GLY A 240 -6.53 -10.52 -13.46
C GLY A 240 -5.84 -10.47 -14.83
N SER A 241 -6.01 -9.38 -15.58
CA SER A 241 -5.33 -9.14 -16.85
C SER A 241 -4.04 -8.33 -16.66
N GLN A 242 -3.27 -8.16 -17.74
CA GLN A 242 -2.07 -7.32 -17.77
C GLN A 242 -2.36 -5.83 -17.96
N TYR A 243 -3.62 -5.46 -18.25
CA TYR A 243 -4.07 -4.07 -18.28
C TYR A 243 -4.49 -3.71 -16.86
N ASN A 244 -3.88 -2.65 -16.34
CA ASN A 244 -3.94 -2.32 -14.93
C ASN A 244 -3.54 -0.87 -14.70
N ASP A 245 -4.47 -0.01 -14.36
CA ASP A 245 -4.16 1.33 -13.88
C ASP A 245 -3.45 1.26 -12.54
N MET A 246 -2.53 2.19 -12.29
CA MET A 246 -1.72 2.14 -11.09
C MET A 246 -1.75 3.45 -10.32
N TYR A 247 -1.87 3.31 -9.00
CA TYR A 247 -1.53 4.34 -8.06
C TYR A 247 -0.14 4.06 -7.48
N ILE A 248 0.71 5.10 -7.44
CA ILE A 248 2.03 5.05 -6.84
C ILE A 248 2.11 6.14 -5.76
N GLY A 249 2.34 5.72 -4.53
CA GLY A 249 2.88 6.60 -3.49
C GLY A 249 4.39 6.44 -3.49
N TRP A 250 5.14 7.39 -4.01
CA TRP A 250 6.61 7.33 -4.07
C TRP A 250 7.23 8.22 -3.01
N LEU A 251 8.25 7.71 -2.31
CA LEU A 251 9.05 8.46 -1.35
C LEU A 251 10.51 8.50 -1.81
N GLU A 252 11.13 9.68 -1.78
CA GLU A 252 12.58 9.85 -1.68
C GLU A 252 12.91 10.41 -0.30
N SER A 253 13.64 9.62 0.49
CA SER A 253 14.17 9.94 1.82
C SER A 253 15.54 9.28 2.00
N GLU A 254 16.23 9.63 3.09
CA GLU A 254 17.51 9.05 3.48
C GLU A 254 17.37 7.61 4.01
N VAL A 255 16.17 7.16 4.40
CA VAL A 255 15.91 5.77 4.87
C VAL A 255 15.22 4.89 3.83
N TRP A 256 14.52 5.48 2.87
CA TRP A 256 13.77 4.75 1.87
C TRP A 256 13.68 5.52 0.55
N THR A 257 13.84 4.82 -0.58
CA THR A 257 13.49 5.34 -1.91
C THR A 257 12.71 4.30 -2.68
N GLY A 258 11.46 4.59 -3.03
CA GLY A 258 10.62 3.60 -3.71
C GLY A 258 9.13 3.87 -3.55
N ASN A 259 8.33 2.94 -4.06
CA ASN A 259 6.91 2.89 -3.74
C ASN A 259 6.74 2.63 -2.23
N ILE A 260 5.75 3.26 -1.62
CA ILE A 260 5.34 3.10 -0.22
C ILE A 260 3.91 2.57 -0.09
N SER A 261 3.18 2.46 -1.21
CA SER A 261 1.80 1.96 -1.24
C SER A 261 1.68 0.70 -2.09
N PHE A 262 1.68 -0.44 -1.42
CA PHE A 262 1.62 -1.78 -2.01
C PHE A 262 1.03 -2.78 -1.01
N ASP A 263 0.53 -3.91 -1.50
CA ASP A 263 -0.02 -4.98 -0.66
C ASP A 263 1.06 -5.89 -0.05
N ALA A 264 0.63 -6.81 0.82
CA ALA A 264 1.53 -7.77 1.48
C ALA A 264 2.23 -8.73 0.50
N GLU A 265 1.72 -8.87 -0.72
CA GLU A 265 2.30 -9.68 -1.79
C GLU A 265 3.30 -8.90 -2.65
N GLY A 266 3.48 -7.60 -2.40
CA GLY A 266 4.37 -6.73 -3.15
C GLY A 266 3.79 -6.25 -4.48
N ALA A 267 2.46 -6.21 -4.61
CA ALA A 267 1.82 -5.56 -5.75
C ALA A 267 1.46 -4.10 -5.42
N PRO A 268 1.70 -3.15 -6.33
CA PRO A 268 1.30 -1.76 -6.15
C PRO A 268 -0.22 -1.64 -6.14
N ILE A 269 -0.74 -0.57 -5.53
CA ILE A 269 -2.18 -0.27 -5.51
C ILE A 269 -2.68 -0.13 -6.95
N SER A 270 -3.56 -1.05 -7.33
CA SER A 270 -4.02 -1.23 -8.70
C SER A 270 -5.25 -2.14 -8.72
N LEU A 271 -5.85 -2.39 -9.89
CA LEU A 271 -6.99 -3.32 -10.05
C LEU A 271 -6.66 -4.73 -9.52
N ASN A 272 -5.40 -5.14 -9.59
CA ASN A 272 -4.96 -6.48 -9.23
C ASN A 272 -4.34 -6.57 -7.83
N ALA A 273 -4.36 -5.48 -7.05
CA ALA A 273 -3.85 -5.47 -5.68
C ALA A 273 -4.78 -6.26 -4.73
N GLY A 274 -4.20 -6.79 -3.64
CA GLY A 274 -4.89 -7.53 -2.58
C GLY A 274 -5.95 -6.72 -1.80
N PHE A 275 -6.12 -5.43 -2.08
CA PHE A 275 -7.03 -4.51 -1.38
C PHE A 275 -8.36 -4.25 -2.09
N LEU A 276 -8.68 -4.96 -3.18
CA LEU A 276 -9.93 -4.76 -3.93
C LEU A 276 -11.17 -5.31 -3.17
N ASP A 277 -11.51 -4.66 -2.05
CA ASP A 277 -12.61 -5.01 -1.14
C ASP A 277 -13.98 -4.84 -1.79
N TYR A 278 -14.18 -3.74 -2.50
CA TYR A 278 -15.46 -3.37 -3.08
C TYR A 278 -15.48 -3.77 -4.54
N ARG A 279 -16.10 -4.90 -4.83
CA ARG A 279 -16.30 -5.42 -6.19
C ARG A 279 -17.79 -5.44 -6.47
N ASP A 280 -18.28 -4.68 -7.45
CA ASP A 280 -19.71 -4.51 -7.74
C ASP A 280 -20.15 -5.12 -9.07
N ALA A 281 -19.50 -6.20 -9.49
CA ALA A 281 -19.89 -6.96 -10.67
C ALA A 281 -19.44 -8.41 -10.58
N ASN A 282 -19.56 -9.13 -11.69
CA ASN A 282 -19.14 -10.52 -11.82
C ASN A 282 -18.01 -10.61 -12.84
N ALA A 283 -16.77 -10.45 -12.36
CA ALA A 283 -15.60 -10.74 -13.17
C ALA A 283 -15.45 -12.26 -13.39
N ALA A 284 -15.34 -12.68 -14.65
CA ALA A 284 -15.21 -14.09 -15.00
C ALA A 284 -13.94 -14.74 -14.43
N ASN A 285 -12.89 -13.93 -14.23
CA ASN A 285 -11.60 -14.34 -13.68
C ASN A 285 -11.50 -14.12 -12.17
N ASP A 286 -12.58 -13.69 -11.52
CA ASP A 286 -12.65 -13.52 -10.08
C ASP A 286 -13.40 -14.71 -9.45
N PRO A 287 -12.67 -15.71 -8.92
CA PRO A 287 -13.28 -16.89 -8.35
C PRO A 287 -14.11 -16.57 -7.09
N GLU A 288 -13.80 -15.48 -6.39
CA GLU A 288 -14.51 -15.06 -5.18
C GLU A 288 -15.82 -14.33 -5.50
N CYS A 289 -15.89 -13.70 -6.68
CA CYS A 289 -17.10 -13.04 -7.20
C CYS A 289 -17.90 -13.89 -8.19
N ASN A 290 -17.62 -15.19 -8.31
CA ASN A 290 -18.32 -16.09 -9.21
C ASN A 290 -19.78 -16.32 -8.78
N GLY A 291 -20.70 -15.54 -9.36
CA GLY A 291 -22.10 -15.47 -8.95
C GLY A 291 -22.60 -14.03 -8.73
N GLY A 292 -21.71 -13.05 -8.80
CA GLY A 292 -21.96 -11.63 -8.61
C GLY A 292 -21.51 -11.18 -7.23
N CYS A 293 -20.49 -10.32 -7.19
CA CYS A 293 -20.27 -9.47 -6.04
C CYS A 293 -21.16 -8.23 -6.14
N SER A 294 -21.43 -7.62 -4.98
CA SER A 294 -22.12 -6.35 -4.91
C SER A 294 -21.44 -5.50 -3.84
N ALA A 295 -21.17 -4.24 -4.18
CA ALA A 295 -20.63 -3.25 -3.28
C ALA A 295 -21.62 -2.08 -3.16
N PRO A 296 -22.56 -2.14 -2.19
CA PRO A 296 -23.54 -1.09 -1.94
C PRO A 296 -22.93 0.30 -1.72
N GLU A 297 -21.66 0.37 -1.32
CA GLU A 297 -20.84 1.55 -1.15
C GLU A 297 -20.68 2.34 -2.46
N LEU A 298 -20.67 1.66 -3.61
CA LEU A 298 -20.50 2.26 -4.94
C LEU A 298 -21.84 2.55 -5.64
N HIS A 299 -22.96 2.01 -5.15
CA HIS A 299 -24.27 2.16 -5.79
C HIS A 299 -24.71 3.63 -5.87
N GLY A 300 -25.29 4.02 -7.00
CA GLY A 300 -25.71 5.40 -7.27
C GLY A 300 -24.55 6.35 -7.57
N THR A 301 -23.31 5.85 -7.66
CA THR A 301 -22.16 6.60 -8.18
C THR A 301 -21.85 6.15 -9.61
N CYS A 302 -20.96 6.88 -10.28
CA CYS A 302 -20.42 6.44 -11.56
C CYS A 302 -19.54 5.18 -11.48
N MET A 303 -19.15 4.73 -10.28
CA MET A 303 -18.38 3.50 -10.06
C MET A 303 -19.30 2.31 -9.71
N GLU A 304 -20.63 2.48 -9.78
CA GLU A 304 -21.57 1.35 -9.72
C GLU A 304 -21.27 0.37 -10.86
N GLY A 305 -21.14 -0.92 -10.54
CA GLY A 305 -20.69 -1.93 -11.51
C GLY A 305 -19.18 -2.14 -11.59
N HIS A 306 -18.38 -1.35 -10.87
CA HIS A 306 -16.91 -1.37 -10.93
C HIS A 306 -16.30 -1.80 -9.60
N ALA A 307 -15.05 -1.42 -9.33
CA ALA A 307 -14.39 -1.80 -8.10
C ALA A 307 -13.56 -0.69 -7.46
N GLY A 308 -13.26 -0.88 -6.18
CA GLY A 308 -12.36 -0.04 -5.41
C GLY A 308 -11.97 -0.69 -4.09
N THR A 309 -11.16 0.03 -3.33
CA THR A 309 -10.66 -0.38 -2.03
C THR A 309 -11.49 0.25 -0.91
N LYS A 310 -11.38 -0.28 0.31
CA LYS A 310 -11.64 0.53 1.50
C LYS A 310 -10.64 1.69 1.59
N TRP A 311 -10.85 2.60 2.53
CA TRP A 311 -9.75 3.44 2.97
C TRP A 311 -8.62 2.55 3.52
N LEU A 312 -7.42 2.83 3.09
CA LEU A 312 -6.17 2.23 3.53
C LEU A 312 -5.35 3.31 4.24
N THR A 313 -4.45 2.89 5.13
CA THR A 313 -3.40 3.73 5.70
C THR A 313 -2.07 3.24 5.13
N THR A 314 -1.31 4.15 4.53
CA THR A 314 0.11 3.93 4.23
C THR A 314 0.96 4.63 5.29
N SER A 315 1.95 3.93 5.83
CA SER A 315 2.92 4.45 6.79
C SER A 315 4.34 4.23 6.28
N ALA A 316 5.22 5.23 6.44
CA ALA A 316 6.62 5.14 6.03
C ALA A 316 7.55 5.84 7.04
N GLY A 317 8.71 5.23 7.29
CA GLY A 317 9.78 5.86 8.07
C GLY A 317 10.49 6.98 7.30
N VAL A 318 10.97 7.98 8.05
CA VAL A 318 11.81 9.11 7.60
C VAL A 318 12.81 9.49 8.69
N GLN A 319 13.84 10.26 8.35
CA GLN A 319 14.79 10.84 9.29
C GLN A 319 14.33 12.21 9.80
N PRO A 320 14.43 12.48 11.11
CA PRO A 320 14.13 13.80 11.65
C PRO A 320 15.02 14.88 11.03
N GLY A 321 14.40 15.96 10.53
CA GLY A 321 15.11 17.12 9.97
C GLY A 321 15.62 16.98 8.54
N GLU A 322 15.40 15.85 7.86
CA GLU A 322 15.73 15.70 6.45
C GLU A 322 14.72 16.43 5.54
N THR A 323 15.05 16.59 4.25
CA THR A 323 14.09 17.01 3.23
C THR A 323 13.65 15.79 2.43
N VAL A 324 12.36 15.47 2.46
CA VAL A 324 11.77 14.36 1.68
C VAL A 324 11.01 14.87 0.46
N THR A 325 10.94 14.03 -0.57
CA THR A 325 10.00 14.20 -1.68
C THR A 325 8.99 13.06 -1.69
N ILE A 326 7.71 13.40 -1.61
CA ILE A 326 6.59 12.46 -1.66
C ILE A 326 5.80 12.74 -2.94
N VAL A 327 5.49 11.70 -3.71
CA VAL A 327 4.74 11.80 -4.96
C VAL A 327 3.56 10.85 -4.92
N PHE A 328 2.35 11.38 -5.10
CA PHE A 328 1.14 10.60 -5.33
C PHE A 328 0.81 10.69 -6.81
N ALA A 329 0.97 9.58 -7.53
CA ALA A 329 0.74 9.50 -8.96
C ALA A 329 -0.34 8.47 -9.28
N ILE A 330 -1.16 8.78 -10.27
CA ILE A 330 -2.12 7.85 -10.87
C ILE A 330 -2.07 8.00 -12.39
N PHE A 331 -2.18 6.89 -13.10
CA PHE A 331 -2.14 6.84 -14.56
C PHE A 331 -2.72 5.54 -15.07
N ASP A 332 -3.17 5.59 -16.32
CA ASP A 332 -3.57 4.41 -17.06
C ASP A 332 -2.34 3.75 -17.66
N MET A 333 -2.36 2.42 -17.67
CA MET A 333 -1.27 1.63 -18.24
C MET A 333 -1.63 1.17 -19.64
N SER A 334 -0.71 1.37 -20.58
CA SER A 334 -0.82 0.96 -21.99
C SER A 334 -1.79 1.74 -22.89
N ASP A 335 -2.89 2.30 -22.38
CA ASP A 335 -3.82 3.19 -23.12
C ASP A 335 -4.52 4.19 -22.20
N SER A 336 -5.39 5.07 -22.74
CA SER A 336 -6.15 6.11 -22.02
C SER A 336 -7.67 5.89 -22.06
N ILE A 337 -8.11 4.62 -22.07
CA ILE A 337 -9.51 4.28 -22.36
C ILE A 337 -10.36 4.20 -21.10
N LEU A 338 -9.86 3.55 -20.05
CA LEU A 338 -10.55 3.33 -18.79
C LEU A 338 -9.75 3.96 -17.68
N ASP A 339 -10.46 4.64 -16.78
CA ASP A 339 -9.81 5.54 -15.85
C ASP A 339 -9.91 5.01 -14.41
N SER A 340 -8.98 5.48 -13.59
CA SER A 340 -8.92 5.20 -12.16
C SER A 340 -8.79 6.48 -11.34
N TYR A 341 -9.16 6.39 -10.07
CA TYR A 341 -9.14 7.50 -9.13
C TYR A 341 -8.52 7.08 -7.81
N ALA A 342 -7.76 7.98 -7.21
CA ALA A 342 -7.26 7.85 -5.84
C ALA A 342 -7.73 9.03 -4.99
N PHE A 343 -8.28 8.72 -3.82
CA PHE A 343 -8.57 9.68 -2.77
C PHE A 343 -7.42 9.67 -1.80
N ILE A 344 -6.97 10.85 -1.35
CA ILE A 344 -5.82 11.02 -0.46
C ILE A 344 -6.23 11.99 0.65
N ASP A 345 -6.05 11.59 1.90
CA ASP A 345 -6.46 12.38 3.06
C ASP A 345 -5.55 12.12 4.28
N ASN A 346 -5.73 12.92 5.34
CA ASN A 346 -5.23 12.66 6.68
C ASN A 346 -3.72 12.38 6.73
N PHE A 347 -2.92 13.24 6.09
CA PHE A 347 -1.47 13.20 6.18
C PHE A 347 -1.05 13.60 7.59
N GLN A 348 -0.33 12.71 8.28
CA GLN A 348 0.13 12.95 9.64
C GLN A 348 1.62 12.64 9.78
N TRP A 349 2.35 13.53 10.45
CA TRP A 349 3.66 13.21 10.99
C TRP A 349 3.53 12.26 12.17
N GLY A 350 4.51 11.39 12.39
CA GLY A 350 4.40 10.33 13.39
C GLY A 350 5.72 9.88 14.00
N CYS A 351 5.57 9.02 15.01
CA CYS A 351 6.67 8.42 15.78
C CYS A 351 6.86 6.92 15.49
N GLU A 352 5.91 6.35 14.76
CA GLU A 352 5.81 4.94 14.42
C GLU A 352 5.67 4.89 12.91
N GLY A 353 6.70 4.41 12.24
CA GLY A 353 6.72 4.23 10.80
C GLY A 353 7.51 3.00 10.48
N ASP A 354 6.95 2.20 9.59
CA ASP A 354 7.59 0.96 9.19
C ASP A 354 8.67 1.22 8.15
N VAL A 355 9.75 0.45 8.28
CA VAL A 355 10.83 0.34 7.31
C VAL A 355 11.06 -1.18 7.18
N PRO A 356 10.47 -1.84 6.17
CA PRO A 356 9.89 -1.26 4.96
C PRO A 356 8.52 -0.61 5.22
N PRO A 357 8.09 0.35 4.38
CA PRO A 357 6.76 0.94 4.45
C PRO A 357 5.65 -0.12 4.40
N GLU A 358 4.51 0.19 5.02
CA GLU A 358 3.36 -0.71 5.06
C GLU A 358 2.09 0.01 4.57
N THR A 359 1.18 -0.75 3.94
CA THR A 359 -0.19 -0.29 3.66
C THR A 359 -1.19 -1.30 4.20
N VAL A 360 -2.17 -0.83 4.96
CA VAL A 360 -3.18 -1.69 5.60
C VAL A 360 -4.59 -1.06 5.50
N PRO A 361 -5.67 -1.85 5.44
CA PRO A 361 -7.02 -1.32 5.51
C PRO A 361 -7.30 -0.62 6.85
N ILE A 362 -8.07 0.47 6.80
CA ILE A 362 -8.62 1.11 8.01
C ILE A 362 -9.73 0.21 8.56
N GLY A 363 -9.71 -0.02 9.88
CA GLY A 363 -10.59 -0.95 10.61
C GLY A 363 -12.03 -0.50 10.80
#